data_AF-A0A0C5RLF2-F1
#
_entry.id   AF-A0A0C5RLF2-F1
#
_cell.length_a   1.000
_cell.length_b   1.000
_cell.length_c   1.000
_cell.angle_alpha   90.00
_cell.angle_beta   90.00
_cell.angle_gamma   90.00
#
_symmetry.space_group_name_H-M   'P 1'
#
loop_
_entity.id
_entity.type
_entity.pdbx_description
1 polymer ?
#
loop_
_entity_poly.entity_id
_entity_poly.type
_entity_poly.pdbx_seq_one_letter_code
_entity_poly.pdbx_strand_id
1 'polypeptide(L)'
;MSHLATITLNLDELEKEQLHNICDENIKIIQNAIDSNKYQNNELLKKSIIELKNIKESIVESVQFLSGSYEAKQYSEKGFFRTQYDKIEKLTLNVIQAIDYTTKTESSINNFEYYVYEYGQIATKALEQIYEHNLEVNENVLSDLINELVSIKADPSELKVFKEKYYKHIYQHDDQNVQSYFLSRIHQVTTKKDITDYELWYKEQIKKLINNNQIIKPFADFLVKNKQYQFQGQRVIVESKGLASYYIFENKIGEQIEFTVSADNTVSYKIGDYASHVCTKTAKEMLAYIENHSKMKVLKQNIIREFVASKPKYKAKEKIKQWGK
;
A
#
# COMPACT_ATOMS: atom_id res chain seq x y z
N MET A 1 14.20 -18.00 27.92
CA MET A 1 12.78 -17.67 27.67
C MET A 1 12.61 -17.07 26.29
N SER A 2 11.58 -17.48 25.54
CA SER A 2 11.25 -16.96 24.20
C SER A 2 10.34 -15.73 24.33
N HIS A 3 10.52 -14.76 23.45
CA HIS A 3 9.68 -13.57 23.37
C HIS A 3 9.36 -13.26 21.90
N LEU A 4 8.14 -12.79 21.65
CA LEU A 4 7.78 -12.13 20.40
C LEU A 4 8.12 -10.66 20.52
N ALA A 5 9.00 -10.17 19.65
CA ALA A 5 9.25 -8.75 19.50
C ALA A 5 8.46 -8.22 18.31
N THR A 6 7.74 -7.13 18.53
CA THR A 6 7.02 -6.38 17.51
C THR A 6 7.54 -4.95 17.51
N ILE A 7 7.90 -4.45 16.34
CA ILE A 7 8.52 -3.15 16.15
C ILE A 7 7.71 -2.37 15.14
N THR A 8 7.26 -1.18 15.53
CA THR A 8 6.59 -0.25 14.63
C THR A 8 7.58 0.78 14.11
N LEU A 9 7.65 0.93 12.79
CA LEU A 9 8.54 1.87 12.11
C LEU A 9 7.77 3.11 11.65
N ASN A 10 8.38 4.29 11.81
CA ASN A 10 8.01 5.50 11.05
C ASN A 10 8.72 5.44 9.71
N LEU A 11 7.97 5.64 8.63
CA LEU A 11 8.44 5.58 7.26
C LEU A 11 8.28 6.91 6.52
N ASP A 12 7.99 8.02 7.19
CA ASP A 12 7.55 9.27 6.55
C ASP A 12 8.50 9.75 5.46
N GLU A 13 9.81 9.72 5.71
CA GLU A 13 10.83 10.12 4.73
C GLU A 13 10.86 9.18 3.51
N LEU A 14 10.63 7.89 3.73
CA LEU A 14 10.53 6.89 2.67
C LEU A 14 9.21 7.06 1.89
N GLU A 15 8.08 7.20 2.58
CA GLU A 15 6.75 7.36 1.99
C GLU A 15 6.63 8.67 1.21
N LYS A 16 7.26 9.75 1.69
CA LYS A 16 7.41 11.02 0.97
C LYS A 16 8.12 10.83 -0.38
N GLU A 17 9.29 10.21 -0.37
CA GLU A 17 10.06 9.94 -1.58
C GLU A 17 9.27 9.05 -2.56
N GLN A 18 8.58 8.03 -2.04
CA GLN A 18 7.70 7.19 -2.85
C GLN A 18 6.57 7.99 -3.50
N LEU A 19 5.89 8.87 -2.76
CA LEU A 19 4.82 9.69 -3.34
C LEU A 19 5.33 10.61 -4.45
N HIS A 20 6.52 11.20 -4.27
CA HIS A 20 7.15 12.00 -5.33
C HIS A 20 7.37 11.17 -6.60
N ASN A 21 7.90 9.95 -6.45
CA ASN A 21 8.13 9.05 -7.57
C ASN A 21 6.80 8.64 -8.24
N ILE A 22 5.76 8.37 -7.46
CA ILE A 22 4.43 8.02 -7.99
C ILE A 22 3.82 9.20 -8.76
N CYS A 23 3.96 10.44 -8.28
CA CYS A 23 3.56 11.61 -9.05
C CYS A 23 4.32 11.66 -10.40
N ASP A 24 5.63 11.42 -10.40
CA ASP A 24 6.44 11.45 -11.62
C ASP A 24 6.06 10.34 -12.61
N GLU A 25 5.80 9.13 -12.11
CA GLU A 25 5.33 8.01 -12.93
C GLU A 25 3.96 8.32 -13.56
N ASN A 26 3.02 8.85 -12.78
CA ASN A 26 1.69 9.18 -13.27
C ASN A 26 1.70 10.37 -14.24
N ILE A 27 2.53 11.39 -14.00
CA ILE A 27 2.78 12.48 -14.95
C ILE A 27 3.30 11.90 -16.27
N LYS A 28 4.24 10.95 -16.23
CA LYS A 28 4.78 10.31 -17.42
C LYS A 28 3.72 9.50 -18.18
N ILE A 29 2.85 8.77 -17.48
CA ILE A 29 1.73 8.05 -18.10
C ILE A 29 0.83 9.02 -18.87
N ILE A 30 0.45 10.13 -18.24
CA ILE A 30 -0.41 11.16 -18.84
C ILE A 30 0.31 11.85 -20.01
N GLN A 31 1.59 12.17 -19.86
CA GLN A 31 2.41 12.79 -20.91
C GLN A 31 2.54 11.87 -22.15
N ASN A 32 2.78 10.58 -21.95
CA ASN A 32 2.83 9.61 -23.06
C ASN A 32 1.49 9.56 -23.81
N ALA A 33 0.36 9.73 -23.12
CA ALA A 33 -0.95 9.81 -23.77
C ALA A 33 -1.07 11.07 -24.63
N ILE A 34 -0.62 12.23 -24.14
CA ILE A 34 -0.57 13.49 -24.92
C ILE A 34 0.32 13.33 -26.16
N ASP A 35 1.51 12.75 -25.98
CA ASP A 35 2.53 12.62 -27.03
C ASP A 35 2.16 11.60 -28.12
N SER A 36 1.13 10.78 -27.91
CA SER A 36 0.62 9.80 -28.89
C SER A 36 -0.04 10.41 -30.14
N ASN A 37 0.00 11.75 -30.30
CA ASN A 37 -0.73 12.57 -31.29
C ASN A 37 -2.26 12.48 -31.24
N LYS A 38 -2.84 11.41 -30.65
CA LYS A 38 -4.30 11.23 -30.51
C LYS A 38 -4.93 12.26 -29.56
N TYR A 39 -4.21 12.69 -28.53
CA TYR A 39 -4.73 13.55 -27.46
C TYR A 39 -3.87 14.81 -27.21
N GLN A 40 -3.08 15.22 -28.20
CA GLN A 40 -2.08 16.30 -28.06
C GLN A 40 -2.68 17.61 -27.51
N ASN A 41 -3.94 17.91 -27.84
CA ASN A 41 -4.65 19.12 -27.44
C ASN A 41 -5.69 18.90 -26.32
N ASN A 42 -5.66 17.76 -25.63
CA ASN A 42 -6.65 17.48 -24.59
C ASN A 42 -6.33 18.27 -23.30
N GLU A 43 -7.18 19.26 -22.99
CA GLU A 43 -7.00 20.14 -21.83
C GLU A 43 -7.15 19.42 -20.49
N LEU A 44 -7.98 18.38 -20.38
CA LEU A 44 -8.09 17.56 -19.16
C LEU A 44 -6.75 16.90 -18.83
N LEU A 45 -6.06 16.30 -19.82
CA LEU A 45 -4.75 15.69 -19.61
C LEU A 45 -3.71 16.72 -19.15
N LYS A 46 -3.68 17.91 -19.77
CA LYS A 46 -2.76 18.99 -19.37
C LYS A 46 -3.04 19.50 -17.96
N LYS A 47 -4.31 19.74 -17.60
CA LYS A 47 -4.72 20.13 -16.24
C LYS A 47 -4.39 19.05 -15.20
N SER A 48 -4.52 17.79 -15.56
CA SER A 48 -4.17 16.66 -14.69
C SER A 48 -2.67 16.63 -14.37
N ILE A 49 -1.80 16.94 -15.34
CA ILE A 49 -0.36 17.10 -15.09
C ILE A 49 -0.10 18.24 -14.09
N ILE A 50 -0.79 19.37 -14.23
CA ILE A 50 -0.65 20.50 -13.31
C ILE A 50 -1.08 20.11 -11.90
N GLU A 51 -2.24 19.45 -11.74
CA GLU A 51 -2.71 18.97 -10.44
C GLU A 51 -1.73 17.99 -9.79
N LEU A 52 -1.16 17.04 -10.55
CA LEU A 52 -0.15 16.11 -10.03
C LEU A 52 1.14 16.82 -9.60
N LYS A 53 1.56 17.88 -10.30
CA LYS A 53 2.71 18.71 -9.89
C LYS A 53 2.40 19.48 -8.60
N ASN A 54 1.21 20.07 -8.49
CA ASN A 54 0.78 20.77 -7.28
C ASN A 54 0.72 19.83 -6.07
N ILE A 55 0.17 18.62 -6.25
CA ILE A 55 0.17 17.58 -5.19
C ILE A 55 1.61 17.26 -4.79
N LYS A 56 2.51 17.02 -5.75
CA LYS A 56 3.92 16.75 -5.51
C LYS A 56 4.59 17.84 -4.67
N GLU A 57 4.34 19.11 -4.98
CA GLU A 57 4.89 20.24 -4.24
C GLU A 57 4.31 20.32 -2.80
N SER A 58 3.01 20.09 -2.64
CA SER A 58 2.32 20.16 -1.33
C SER A 58 2.73 19.07 -0.32
N ILE A 59 3.26 17.94 -0.80
CA ILE A 59 3.82 16.88 0.04
C ILE A 59 5.04 17.39 0.84
N VAL A 60 5.71 18.46 0.40
CA VAL A 60 6.87 19.04 1.08
C VAL A 60 6.48 19.83 2.33
N GLU A 61 5.38 20.58 2.28
CA GLU A 61 4.97 21.54 3.34
C GLU A 61 4.29 20.85 4.53
N SER A 62 3.52 19.79 4.26
CA SER A 62 2.71 19.07 5.25
C SER A 62 3.54 18.33 6.31
N VAL A 63 4.72 17.82 5.97
CA VAL A 63 5.63 17.12 6.91
C VAL A 63 6.22 18.07 7.96
N GLN A 64 6.45 19.34 7.61
CA GLN A 64 7.00 20.32 8.55
C GLN A 64 5.98 20.71 9.64
N PHE A 65 4.70 20.79 9.31
CA PHE A 65 3.64 21.17 10.26
C PHE A 65 3.37 20.09 11.32
N LEU A 66 3.46 18.81 10.95
CA LEU A 66 3.23 17.67 11.87
C LEU A 66 4.34 17.48 12.91
N SER A 67 5.50 18.08 12.68
CA SER A 67 6.65 17.98 13.58
C SER A 67 6.46 18.71 14.92
N GLY A 68 5.50 19.65 15.01
CA GLY A 68 5.38 20.63 16.09
C GLY A 68 4.46 20.32 17.28
N SER A 69 3.60 19.30 17.25
CA SER A 69 2.77 18.95 18.43
C SER A 69 2.68 17.44 18.69
N TYR A 70 2.72 17.07 19.97
CA TYR A 70 2.76 15.68 20.44
C TYR A 70 1.43 14.93 20.19
N GLU A 71 0.31 15.66 20.15
CA GLU A 71 -1.03 15.11 19.93
C GLU A 71 -1.37 14.98 18.43
N ALA A 72 -0.84 15.84 17.55
CA ALA A 72 -0.97 15.67 16.11
C ALA A 72 -0.19 14.44 15.60
N LYS A 73 1.00 14.17 16.15
CA LYS A 73 1.82 12.99 15.81
C LYS A 73 1.12 11.64 16.03
N GLN A 74 0.16 11.55 16.95
CA GLN A 74 -0.59 10.31 17.17
C GLN A 74 -1.74 10.08 16.17
N TYR A 75 -2.23 11.13 15.51
CA TYR A 75 -3.39 11.05 14.61
C TYR A 75 -3.07 11.26 13.11
N SER A 76 -1.92 11.83 12.75
CA SER A 76 -1.68 12.31 11.38
C SER A 76 -0.81 11.44 10.46
N GLU A 77 0.06 10.55 10.95
CA GLU A 77 1.06 9.89 10.08
C GLU A 77 0.53 8.65 9.33
N LYS A 78 -0.31 7.80 9.94
CA LYS A 78 -0.74 6.53 9.30
C LYS A 78 -1.75 6.70 8.15
N GLY A 79 -2.36 7.86 8.01
CA GLY A 79 -3.40 8.12 7.01
C GLY A 79 -2.99 9.08 5.91
N PHE A 80 -2.13 10.07 6.18
CA PHE A 80 -1.86 11.14 5.23
C PHE A 80 -1.25 10.63 3.92
N PHE A 81 -0.11 9.92 4.00
CA PHE A 81 0.58 9.42 2.81
C PHE A 81 -0.28 8.42 2.02
N ARG A 82 -1.09 7.63 2.72
CA ARG A 82 -2.06 6.71 2.13
C ARG A 82 -3.17 7.45 1.36
N THR A 83 -3.80 8.44 1.97
CA THR A 83 -4.83 9.27 1.34
C THR A 83 -4.29 10.01 0.12
N GLN A 84 -3.07 10.57 0.21
CA GLN A 84 -2.43 11.22 -0.94
C GLN A 84 -2.14 10.23 -2.07
N TYR A 85 -1.67 9.02 -1.73
CA TYR A 85 -1.48 7.97 -2.72
C TYR A 85 -2.77 7.62 -3.45
N ASP A 86 -3.85 7.37 -2.70
CA ASP A 86 -5.15 7.02 -3.26
C ASP A 86 -5.68 8.16 -4.14
N LYS A 87 -5.50 9.42 -3.72
CA LYS A 87 -5.85 10.60 -4.53
C LYS A 87 -5.10 10.61 -5.87
N ILE A 88 -3.78 10.39 -5.86
CA ILE A 88 -2.94 10.43 -7.07
C ILE A 88 -3.33 9.31 -8.05
N GLU A 89 -3.40 8.07 -7.58
CA GLU A 89 -3.74 6.92 -8.43
C GLU A 89 -5.16 7.00 -8.98
N LYS A 90 -6.12 7.42 -8.14
CA LYS A 90 -7.51 7.60 -8.54
C LYS A 90 -7.63 8.64 -9.63
N LEU A 91 -7.00 9.81 -9.45
CA LEU A 91 -6.97 10.86 -10.46
C LEU A 91 -6.45 10.31 -11.80
N THR A 92 -5.29 9.66 -11.80
CA THR A 92 -4.71 9.16 -13.06
C THR A 92 -5.54 8.08 -13.70
N LEU A 93 -6.04 7.11 -12.92
CA LEU A 93 -6.91 6.05 -13.44
C LEU A 93 -8.17 6.64 -14.08
N ASN A 94 -8.85 7.53 -13.37
CA ASN A 94 -10.11 8.11 -13.81
C ASN A 94 -9.93 9.01 -15.04
N VAL A 95 -8.86 9.79 -15.09
CA VAL A 95 -8.51 10.61 -16.27
C VAL A 95 -8.25 9.72 -17.48
N ILE A 96 -7.41 8.69 -17.35
CA ILE A 96 -7.09 7.76 -18.44
C ILE A 96 -8.32 6.99 -18.93
N GLN A 97 -9.26 6.63 -18.05
CA GLN A 97 -10.51 6.00 -18.46
C GLN A 97 -11.46 6.96 -19.18
N ALA A 98 -11.41 8.26 -18.86
CA ALA A 98 -12.32 9.28 -19.39
C ALA A 98 -11.81 9.94 -20.70
N ILE A 99 -10.53 9.82 -21.06
CA ILE A 99 -9.94 10.62 -22.16
C ILE A 99 -10.58 10.42 -23.53
N ASP A 100 -11.05 9.22 -23.84
CA ASP A 100 -11.72 8.96 -25.12
C ASP A 100 -13.08 9.66 -25.22
N TYR A 101 -13.69 9.98 -24.07
CA TYR A 101 -15.00 10.61 -23.96
C TYR A 101 -14.90 12.14 -23.85
N THR A 102 -13.79 12.68 -23.34
CA THR A 102 -13.60 14.14 -23.22
C THR A 102 -13.27 14.85 -24.53
N THR A 103 -12.97 14.11 -25.60
CA THR A 103 -12.69 14.70 -26.92
C THR A 103 -13.94 15.18 -27.68
N LYS A 104 -15.15 14.93 -27.16
CA LYS A 104 -16.41 15.19 -27.88
C LYS A 104 -17.29 16.30 -27.28
N THR A 105 -16.94 16.84 -26.12
CA THR A 105 -17.81 17.77 -25.38
C THR A 105 -17.00 18.77 -24.58
N GLU A 106 -17.00 20.04 -25.02
CA GLU A 106 -16.61 21.15 -24.15
C GLU A 106 -17.68 21.32 -23.08
N SER A 107 -17.34 21.03 -21.83
CA SER A 107 -18.27 21.21 -20.71
C SER A 107 -18.45 22.69 -20.40
N SER A 108 -19.70 23.13 -20.31
CA SER A 108 -20.06 24.45 -19.80
C SER A 108 -20.16 24.49 -18.27
N ILE A 109 -20.02 23.33 -17.61
CA ILE A 109 -20.09 23.19 -16.15
C ILE A 109 -18.74 23.57 -15.54
N ASN A 110 -18.75 24.53 -14.62
CA ASN A 110 -17.57 24.92 -13.87
C ASN A 110 -16.98 23.72 -13.11
N ASN A 111 -15.66 23.58 -13.11
CA ASN A 111 -14.93 22.51 -12.42
C ASN A 111 -15.35 21.08 -12.82
N PHE A 112 -15.83 20.86 -14.04
CA PHE A 112 -16.17 19.52 -14.52
C PHE A 112 -15.02 18.51 -14.35
N GLU A 113 -13.77 18.97 -14.43
CA GLU A 113 -12.59 18.14 -14.20
C GLU A 113 -12.59 17.47 -12.83
N TYR A 114 -13.13 18.11 -11.79
CA TYR A 114 -13.24 17.52 -10.45
C TYR A 114 -14.14 16.29 -10.45
N TYR A 115 -15.27 16.33 -11.15
CA TYR A 115 -16.15 15.18 -11.31
C TYR A 115 -15.47 14.06 -12.09
N VAL A 116 -14.66 14.39 -13.11
CA VAL A 116 -13.85 13.39 -13.81
C VAL A 116 -12.80 12.78 -12.88
N TYR A 117 -12.12 13.56 -12.03
CA TYR A 117 -11.16 13.02 -11.07
C TYR A 117 -11.81 12.07 -10.06
N GLU A 118 -13.06 12.31 -9.68
CA GLU A 118 -13.77 11.49 -8.70
C GLU A 118 -14.48 10.26 -9.30
N TYR A 119 -15.05 10.40 -10.50
CA TYR A 119 -15.96 9.42 -11.11
C TYR A 119 -15.54 8.91 -12.50
N GLY A 120 -14.47 9.46 -13.09
CA GLY A 120 -13.92 9.02 -14.38
C GLY A 120 -14.94 9.04 -15.50
N GLN A 121 -15.08 7.92 -16.20
CA GLN A 121 -16.02 7.75 -17.32
C GLN A 121 -17.49 7.98 -16.94
N ILE A 122 -17.87 7.80 -15.67
CA ILE A 122 -19.25 8.04 -15.23
C ILE A 122 -19.59 9.53 -15.35
N ALA A 123 -18.67 10.43 -15.00
CA ALA A 123 -18.88 11.87 -15.13
C ALA A 123 -19.06 12.30 -16.59
N THR A 124 -18.27 11.72 -17.51
CA THR A 124 -18.39 12.04 -18.95
C THR A 124 -19.70 11.53 -19.53
N LYS A 125 -20.16 10.35 -19.14
CA LYS A 125 -21.46 9.81 -19.56
C LYS A 125 -22.64 10.61 -19.02
N ALA A 126 -22.57 11.06 -17.77
CA ALA A 126 -23.58 11.92 -17.20
C ALA A 126 -23.70 13.22 -18.02
N LEU A 127 -22.56 13.83 -18.36
CA LEU A 127 -22.53 15.02 -19.20
C LEU A 127 -23.10 14.77 -20.61
N GLU A 128 -22.74 13.66 -21.25
CA GLU A 128 -23.30 13.26 -22.56
C GLU A 128 -24.84 13.14 -22.48
N GLN A 129 -25.38 12.52 -21.42
CA GLN A 129 -26.83 12.40 -21.22
C GLN A 129 -27.53 13.75 -21.01
N ILE A 130 -26.88 14.72 -20.38
CA ILE A 130 -27.41 16.09 -20.27
C ILE A 130 -27.64 16.67 -21.67
N TYR A 131 -26.64 16.55 -22.54
CA TYR A 131 -26.72 17.10 -23.89
C TYR A 131 -27.69 16.30 -24.78
N GLU A 132 -27.64 14.98 -24.77
CA GLU A 132 -28.51 14.11 -25.59
C GLU A 132 -29.99 14.29 -25.24
N HIS A 133 -30.31 14.46 -23.97
CA HIS A 133 -31.68 14.65 -23.50
C HIS A 133 -32.10 16.13 -23.42
N ASN A 134 -31.24 17.08 -23.85
CA ASN A 134 -31.48 18.52 -23.75
C ASN A 134 -31.88 18.97 -22.32
N LEU A 135 -31.23 18.41 -21.30
CA LEU A 135 -31.42 18.79 -19.91
C LEU A 135 -30.69 20.11 -19.60
N GLU A 136 -31.04 20.73 -18.48
CA GLU A 136 -30.35 21.93 -18.01
C GLU A 136 -28.89 21.60 -17.65
N VAL A 137 -27.94 22.35 -18.23
CA VAL A 137 -26.50 22.15 -18.02
C VAL A 137 -26.08 22.85 -16.72
N ASN A 138 -26.21 22.16 -15.59
CA ASN A 138 -25.76 22.64 -14.28
C ASN A 138 -25.23 21.50 -13.38
N GLU A 139 -24.60 21.87 -12.26
CA GLU A 139 -23.97 20.93 -11.33
C GLU A 139 -24.97 19.99 -10.63
N ASN A 140 -26.21 20.44 -10.38
CA ASN A 140 -27.23 19.63 -9.73
C ASN A 140 -27.67 18.48 -10.63
N VAL A 141 -28.02 18.78 -11.88
CA VAL A 141 -28.41 17.77 -12.88
C VAL A 141 -27.27 16.78 -13.13
N LEU A 142 -26.03 17.27 -13.21
CA LEU A 142 -24.85 16.41 -13.34
C LEU A 142 -24.71 15.45 -12.16
N SER A 143 -24.83 15.96 -10.93
CA SER A 143 -24.68 15.16 -9.71
C SER A 143 -25.76 14.08 -9.60
N ASP A 144 -27.01 14.41 -9.92
CA ASP A 144 -28.12 13.46 -9.90
C ASP A 144 -27.91 12.32 -10.91
N LEU A 145 -27.49 12.64 -12.13
CA LEU A 145 -27.18 11.64 -13.16
C LEU A 145 -25.97 10.79 -12.79
N ILE A 146 -24.93 11.37 -12.19
CA ILE A 146 -23.79 10.60 -11.68
C ILE A 146 -24.25 9.58 -10.61
N ASN A 147 -25.08 10.01 -9.66
CA ASN A 147 -25.59 9.13 -8.61
C ASN A 147 -26.44 7.98 -9.17
N GLU A 148 -27.26 8.26 -10.19
CA GLU A 148 -27.99 7.24 -10.92
C GLU A 148 -27.02 6.24 -11.57
N LEU A 149 -26.09 6.73 -12.40
CA LEU A 149 -25.14 5.90 -13.15
C LEU A 149 -24.21 5.07 -12.27
N VAL A 150 -23.82 5.58 -11.11
CA VAL A 150 -23.04 4.85 -10.10
C VAL A 150 -23.76 3.60 -9.61
N SER A 151 -25.08 3.67 -9.52
CA SER A 151 -25.91 2.58 -8.99
C SER A 151 -26.27 1.53 -10.05
N ILE A 152 -25.96 1.80 -11.32
CA ILE A 152 -26.26 0.88 -12.43
C ILE A 152 -25.29 -0.30 -12.42
N LYS A 153 -25.87 -1.50 -12.53
CA LYS A 153 -25.11 -2.74 -12.69
C LYS A 153 -24.26 -2.67 -13.96
N ALA A 154 -23.00 -3.09 -13.86
CA ALA A 154 -22.14 -3.24 -15.02
C ALA A 154 -22.67 -4.34 -15.94
N ASP A 155 -22.34 -4.25 -17.22
CA ASP A 155 -22.75 -5.25 -18.20
C ASP A 155 -22.19 -6.63 -17.83
N PRO A 156 -22.95 -7.74 -17.96
CA PRO A 156 -22.45 -9.07 -17.61
C PRO A 156 -21.16 -9.48 -18.34
N SER A 157 -20.98 -9.05 -19.60
CA SER A 157 -19.77 -9.35 -20.36
C SER A 157 -18.56 -8.56 -19.84
N GLU A 158 -18.77 -7.29 -19.50
CA GLU A 158 -17.76 -6.42 -18.87
C GLU A 158 -17.32 -6.98 -17.51
N LEU A 159 -18.28 -7.36 -16.66
CA LEU A 159 -18.00 -8.00 -15.37
C LEU A 159 -17.24 -9.32 -15.51
N LYS A 160 -17.55 -10.12 -16.53
CA LYS A 160 -16.85 -11.38 -16.80
C LYS A 160 -15.39 -11.12 -17.16
N VAL A 161 -15.14 -10.23 -18.12
CA VAL A 161 -13.77 -9.86 -18.54
C VAL A 161 -12.96 -9.31 -17.37
N PHE A 162 -13.57 -8.42 -16.58
CA PHE A 162 -12.96 -7.87 -15.37
C PHE A 162 -12.61 -8.96 -14.35
N LYS A 163 -13.54 -9.87 -14.03
CA LYS A 163 -13.30 -10.94 -13.04
C LYS A 163 -12.21 -11.91 -13.51
N GLU A 164 -12.23 -12.32 -14.78
CA GLU A 164 -11.24 -13.21 -15.38
C GLU A 164 -9.82 -12.63 -15.33
N LYS A 165 -9.67 -11.32 -15.56
CA LYS A 165 -8.39 -10.59 -15.43
C LYS A 165 -7.77 -10.83 -14.05
N TYR A 166 -8.55 -10.72 -12.97
CA TYR A 166 -8.03 -10.83 -11.61
C TYR A 166 -7.96 -12.25 -11.08
N TYR A 167 -8.88 -13.15 -11.46
CA TYR A 167 -8.83 -14.55 -11.02
C TYR A 167 -7.51 -15.21 -11.34
N LYS A 168 -6.94 -14.94 -12.52
CA LYS A 168 -5.62 -15.47 -12.90
C LYS A 168 -4.53 -15.06 -11.90
N HIS A 169 -4.56 -13.83 -11.40
CA HIS A 169 -3.60 -13.34 -10.41
C HIS A 169 -3.89 -13.90 -9.02
N ILE A 170 -5.16 -13.97 -8.63
CA ILE A 170 -5.57 -14.47 -7.32
C ILE A 170 -5.14 -15.93 -7.14
N TYR A 171 -5.37 -16.77 -8.15
CA TYR A 171 -5.02 -18.20 -8.10
C TYR A 171 -3.51 -18.49 -8.23
N GLN A 172 -2.67 -17.48 -8.44
CA GLN A 172 -1.20 -17.62 -8.37
C GLN A 172 -0.67 -17.60 -6.94
N HIS A 173 -1.46 -17.20 -5.95
CA HIS A 173 -1.06 -17.24 -4.55
C HIS A 173 -1.17 -18.66 -4.00
N ASP A 174 -0.09 -19.17 -3.38
CA ASP A 174 -0.10 -20.52 -2.79
C ASP A 174 -1.00 -20.63 -1.55
N ASP A 175 -1.21 -19.53 -0.82
CA ASP A 175 -1.98 -19.51 0.43
C ASP A 175 -3.48 -19.34 0.16
N GLN A 176 -4.28 -20.35 0.54
CA GLN A 176 -5.74 -20.35 0.35
C GLN A 176 -6.46 -19.21 1.08
N ASN A 177 -5.94 -18.73 2.21
CA ASN A 177 -6.52 -17.59 2.90
C ASN A 177 -6.30 -16.30 2.11
N VAL A 178 -5.12 -16.15 1.49
CA VAL A 178 -4.83 -15.00 0.60
C VAL A 178 -5.74 -15.05 -0.63
N GLN A 179 -5.93 -16.22 -1.24
CA GLN A 179 -6.89 -16.37 -2.33
C GLN A 179 -8.30 -15.95 -1.88
N SER A 180 -8.76 -16.47 -0.74
CA SER A 180 -10.08 -16.18 -0.18
C SER A 180 -10.27 -14.69 0.14
N TYR A 181 -9.22 -14.02 0.63
CA TYR A 181 -9.22 -12.59 0.90
C TYR A 181 -9.58 -11.79 -0.36
N PHE A 182 -8.91 -12.06 -1.48
CA PHE A 182 -9.21 -11.38 -2.75
C PHE A 182 -10.54 -11.82 -3.38
N LEU A 183 -10.84 -13.12 -3.37
CA LEU A 183 -12.10 -13.66 -3.93
C LEU A 183 -13.32 -13.08 -3.21
N SER A 184 -13.27 -12.92 -1.89
CA SER A 184 -14.39 -12.34 -1.14
C SER A 184 -14.74 -10.92 -1.62
N ARG A 185 -13.74 -10.13 -2.00
CA ARG A 185 -13.92 -8.75 -2.44
C ARG A 185 -14.37 -8.68 -3.89
N ILE A 186 -13.80 -9.50 -4.78
CA ILE A 186 -14.17 -9.46 -6.20
C ILE A 186 -15.59 -9.98 -6.47
N HIS A 187 -16.10 -10.88 -5.62
CA HIS A 187 -17.48 -11.35 -5.70
C HIS A 187 -18.51 -10.26 -5.37
N GLN A 188 -18.12 -9.22 -4.63
CA GLN A 188 -18.98 -8.09 -4.30
C GLN A 188 -19.11 -7.08 -5.46
N VAL A 189 -18.28 -7.19 -6.51
CA VAL A 189 -18.29 -6.26 -7.65
C VAL A 189 -19.48 -6.51 -8.55
N THR A 190 -20.36 -5.51 -8.66
CA THR A 190 -21.61 -5.56 -9.43
C THR A 190 -21.87 -4.35 -10.32
N THR A 191 -21.37 -3.17 -9.96
CA THR A 191 -21.55 -1.91 -10.70
C THR A 191 -20.26 -1.48 -11.40
N LYS A 192 -20.34 -0.47 -12.29
CA LYS A 192 -19.14 0.14 -12.90
C LYS A 192 -18.26 0.84 -11.87
N LYS A 193 -18.89 1.46 -10.87
CA LYS A 193 -18.17 2.05 -9.75
C LYS A 193 -17.40 0.98 -8.97
N ASP A 194 -18.03 -0.17 -8.70
CA ASP A 194 -17.38 -1.26 -7.97
C ASP A 194 -16.14 -1.78 -8.70
N ILE A 195 -16.14 -1.78 -10.04
CA ILE A 195 -14.98 -2.14 -10.86
C ILE A 195 -13.82 -1.19 -10.54
N THR A 196 -14.02 0.12 -10.69
CA THR A 196 -12.99 1.13 -10.42
C THR A 196 -12.51 1.07 -8.97
N ASP A 197 -13.43 0.98 -8.02
CA ASP A 197 -13.12 0.89 -6.58
C ASP A 197 -12.31 -0.38 -6.26
N TYR A 198 -12.61 -1.51 -6.91
CA TYR A 198 -11.82 -2.73 -6.77
C TYR A 198 -10.42 -2.60 -7.40
N GLU A 199 -10.29 -2.00 -8.58
CA GLU A 199 -8.97 -1.82 -9.22
C GLU A 199 -8.04 -0.99 -8.34
N LEU A 200 -8.56 0.09 -7.75
CA LEU A 200 -7.82 0.92 -6.79
C LEU A 200 -7.46 0.13 -5.53
N TRP A 201 -8.42 -0.56 -4.93
CA TRP A 201 -8.18 -1.37 -3.75
C TRP A 201 -7.14 -2.48 -3.99
N TYR A 202 -7.20 -3.16 -5.14
CA TYR A 202 -6.25 -4.22 -5.50
C TYR A 202 -4.84 -3.66 -5.66
N LYS A 203 -4.68 -2.55 -6.40
CA LYS A 203 -3.39 -1.86 -6.53
C LYS A 203 -2.83 -1.48 -5.16
N GLU A 204 -3.67 -0.98 -4.26
CA GLU A 204 -3.29 -0.63 -2.90
C GLU A 204 -2.74 -1.85 -2.13
N GLN A 205 -3.40 -3.02 -2.24
CA GLN A 205 -2.91 -4.25 -1.59
C GLN A 205 -1.55 -4.68 -2.14
N ILE A 206 -1.36 -4.62 -3.46
CA ILE A 206 -0.07 -4.95 -4.07
C ILE A 206 1.02 -3.97 -3.64
N LYS A 207 0.73 -2.67 -3.57
CA LYS A 207 1.67 -1.67 -3.07
C LYS A 207 2.08 -1.94 -1.62
N LYS A 208 1.16 -2.34 -0.75
CA LYS A 208 1.50 -2.73 0.63
C LYS A 208 2.53 -3.86 0.67
N LEU A 209 2.37 -4.88 -0.17
CA LEU A 209 3.34 -5.98 -0.26
C LEU A 209 4.71 -5.51 -0.79
N ILE A 210 4.73 -4.57 -1.74
CA ILE A 210 5.96 -3.94 -2.21
C ILE A 210 6.63 -3.14 -1.07
N ASN A 211 5.87 -2.38 -0.30
CA ASN A 211 6.38 -1.64 0.86
C ASN A 211 6.96 -2.58 1.92
N ASN A 212 6.32 -3.71 2.20
CA ASN A 212 6.86 -4.73 3.10
C ASN A 212 8.25 -5.21 2.67
N ASN A 213 8.48 -5.37 1.35
CA ASN A 213 9.79 -5.74 0.81
C ASN A 213 10.86 -4.66 1.03
N GLN A 214 10.46 -3.39 1.03
CA GLN A 214 11.37 -2.29 1.34
C GLN A 214 11.69 -2.24 2.83
N ILE A 215 10.69 -2.47 3.69
CA ILE A 215 10.84 -2.52 5.15
C ILE A 215 11.78 -3.65 5.58
N ILE A 216 11.66 -4.85 4.99
CA ILE A 216 12.50 -5.98 5.38
C ILE A 216 13.95 -5.86 4.89
N LYS A 217 14.20 -5.10 3.82
CA LYS A 217 15.53 -5.06 3.17
C LYS A 217 16.66 -4.66 4.13
N PRO A 218 16.54 -3.63 4.98
CA PRO A 218 17.56 -3.31 5.98
C PRO A 218 17.78 -4.42 7.02
N PHE A 219 16.73 -5.15 7.41
CA PHE A 219 16.85 -6.30 8.31
C PHE A 219 17.62 -7.44 7.63
N ALA A 220 17.25 -7.74 6.38
CA ALA A 220 17.91 -8.75 5.56
C ALA A 220 19.40 -8.42 5.37
N ASP A 221 19.72 -7.17 5.01
CA ASP A 221 21.07 -6.69 4.82
C ASP A 221 21.93 -6.89 6.08
N PHE A 222 21.40 -6.51 7.25
CA PHE A 222 22.09 -6.73 8.52
C PHE A 222 22.34 -8.22 8.78
N LEU A 223 21.32 -9.06 8.60
CA LEU A 223 21.43 -10.50 8.86
C LEU A 223 22.44 -11.19 7.93
N VAL A 224 22.45 -10.81 6.65
CA VAL A 224 23.37 -11.36 5.65
C VAL A 224 24.79 -10.87 5.91
N LYS A 225 25.00 -9.56 6.03
CA LYS A 225 26.34 -8.95 6.15
C LYS A 225 26.99 -9.20 7.51
N ASN A 226 26.21 -9.10 8.60
CA ASN A 226 26.77 -9.10 9.96
C ASN A 226 26.57 -10.42 10.70
N LYS A 227 25.63 -11.27 10.27
CA LYS A 227 25.23 -12.48 11.00
C LYS A 227 25.28 -13.76 10.16
N GLN A 228 25.70 -13.68 8.89
CA GLN A 228 25.90 -14.82 7.98
C GLN A 228 24.64 -15.66 7.74
N TYR A 229 23.46 -15.04 7.78
CA TYR A 229 22.23 -15.67 7.33
C TYR A 229 22.08 -15.54 5.81
N GLN A 230 21.23 -16.39 5.24
CA GLN A 230 20.83 -16.38 3.83
C GLN A 230 19.31 -16.35 3.76
N PHE A 231 18.78 -15.59 2.81
CA PHE A 231 17.34 -15.54 2.56
C PHE A 231 16.88 -16.86 1.92
N GLN A 232 15.87 -17.50 2.52
CA GLN A 232 15.34 -18.80 2.06
C GLN A 232 14.03 -18.66 1.29
N GLY A 233 13.21 -17.67 1.64
CA GLY A 233 11.95 -17.48 0.95
C GLY A 233 11.03 -16.44 1.58
N GLN A 234 10.01 -16.10 0.82
CA GLN A 234 8.94 -15.19 1.19
C GLN A 234 7.60 -15.81 0.84
N ARG A 235 6.58 -15.54 1.65
CA ARG A 235 5.18 -15.79 1.32
C ARG A 235 4.30 -14.65 1.79
N VAL A 236 3.14 -14.51 1.17
CA VAL A 236 2.10 -13.58 1.61
C VAL A 236 1.16 -14.34 2.54
N ILE A 237 0.74 -13.71 3.62
CA ILE A 237 -0.21 -14.27 4.58
C ILE A 237 -1.32 -13.25 4.86
N VAL A 238 -2.46 -13.74 5.37
CA VAL A 238 -3.55 -12.88 5.86
C VAL A 238 -3.44 -12.71 7.36
N GLU A 239 -3.44 -11.46 7.81
CA GLU A 239 -3.55 -11.07 9.22
C GLU A 239 -4.84 -10.28 9.47
N SER A 240 -5.17 -10.04 10.74
CA SER A 240 -6.36 -9.28 11.14
C SER A 240 -6.47 -7.88 10.51
N LYS A 241 -5.33 -7.27 10.15
CA LYS A 241 -5.23 -5.92 9.56
C LYS A 241 -5.06 -5.91 8.04
N GLY A 242 -5.15 -7.07 7.38
CA GLY A 242 -4.97 -7.22 5.93
C GLY A 242 -3.82 -8.16 5.58
N LEU A 243 -3.20 -7.95 4.41
CA LEU A 243 -2.09 -8.78 3.96
C LEU A 243 -0.78 -8.42 4.66
N ALA A 244 0.00 -9.43 4.98
CA ALA A 244 1.35 -9.32 5.52
C ALA A 244 2.33 -10.15 4.69
N SER A 245 3.62 -9.80 4.78
CA SER A 245 4.70 -10.56 4.15
C SER A 245 5.49 -11.31 5.21
N TYR A 246 5.67 -12.60 5.00
CA TYR A 246 6.45 -13.49 5.84
C TYR A 246 7.78 -13.82 5.17
N TYR A 247 8.89 -13.71 5.90
CA TYR A 247 10.24 -13.89 5.39
C TYR A 247 11.02 -14.88 6.25
N ILE A 248 11.77 -15.78 5.61
CA ILE A 248 12.58 -16.81 6.27
C ILE A 248 14.06 -16.59 5.92
N PHE A 249 14.91 -16.62 6.93
CA PHE A 249 16.37 -16.54 6.81
C PHE A 249 17.00 -17.74 7.53
N GLU A 250 18.02 -18.35 6.94
CA GLU A 250 18.72 -19.49 7.52
C GLU A 250 20.24 -19.33 7.47
N ASN A 251 20.95 -19.75 8.51
CA ASN A 251 22.41 -19.75 8.53
C ASN A 251 23.00 -21.15 8.21
N LYS A 252 24.32 -21.24 8.06
CA LYS A 252 25.02 -22.48 7.68
C LYS A 252 24.87 -23.65 8.67
N ILE A 253 24.42 -23.38 9.89
CA ILE A 253 24.21 -24.41 10.92
C ILE A 253 22.72 -24.79 11.05
N GLY A 254 21.86 -24.33 10.13
CA GLY A 254 20.44 -24.67 10.06
C GLY A 254 19.54 -23.87 11.01
N GLU A 255 20.02 -22.76 11.57
CA GLU A 255 19.17 -21.90 12.40
C GLU A 255 18.35 -20.96 11.54
N GLN A 256 17.04 -20.91 11.77
CA GLN A 256 16.10 -20.14 10.97
C GLN A 256 15.53 -18.94 11.73
N ILE A 257 15.62 -17.74 11.19
CA ILE A 257 14.93 -16.56 11.73
C ILE A 257 13.79 -16.19 10.80
N GLU A 258 12.64 -15.92 11.39
CA GLU A 258 11.41 -15.61 10.68
C GLU A 258 10.98 -14.18 11.02
N PHE A 259 10.59 -13.42 10.00
CA PHE A 259 10.04 -12.09 10.14
C PHE A 259 8.65 -12.04 9.52
N THR A 260 7.74 -11.33 10.17
CA THR A 260 6.46 -10.95 9.59
C THR A 260 6.41 -9.43 9.51
N VAL A 261 6.14 -8.90 8.33
CA VAL A 261 5.94 -7.45 8.10
C VAL A 261 4.47 -7.23 7.76
N SER A 262 3.76 -6.55 8.66
CA SER A 262 2.34 -6.27 8.55
C SER A 262 2.08 -4.94 7.84
N ALA A 263 0.87 -4.78 7.31
CA ALA A 263 0.44 -3.60 6.56
C ALA A 263 0.52 -2.26 7.32
N ASP A 264 0.63 -2.28 8.66
CA ASP A 264 0.71 -1.09 9.50
C ASP A 264 2.15 -0.76 9.94
N ASN A 265 3.12 -1.15 9.10
CA ASN A 265 4.56 -0.92 9.23
C ASN A 265 5.17 -1.59 10.47
N THR A 266 4.56 -2.69 10.94
CA THR A 266 5.11 -3.48 12.04
C THR A 266 5.90 -4.68 11.56
N VAL A 267 7.08 -4.86 12.15
CA VAL A 267 7.94 -6.03 11.95
C VAL A 267 7.91 -6.87 13.22
N SER A 268 7.51 -8.13 13.09
CA SER A 268 7.44 -9.11 14.18
C SER A 268 8.45 -10.24 13.98
N TYR A 269 9.20 -10.58 15.03
CA TYR A 269 10.17 -11.68 15.03
C TYR A 269 10.42 -12.21 16.45
N LYS A 270 10.99 -13.42 16.58
CA LYS A 270 11.27 -14.05 17.88
C LYS A 270 12.64 -13.63 18.42
N ILE A 271 12.68 -13.24 19.70
CA ILE A 271 13.88 -12.89 20.46
C ILE A 271 14.09 -13.87 21.62
N GLY A 272 15.32 -14.37 21.77
CA GLY A 272 15.70 -15.26 22.87
C GLY A 272 16.98 -16.06 22.62
N ASP A 273 17.31 -16.93 23.57
CA ASP A 273 18.52 -17.77 23.54
C ASP A 273 18.22 -19.22 23.07
N TYR A 274 17.30 -19.37 22.11
CA TYR A 274 16.88 -20.66 21.56
C TYR A 274 17.30 -20.75 20.08
N ALA A 275 17.28 -21.97 19.55
CA ALA A 275 17.32 -22.14 18.10
C ALA A 275 16.16 -21.33 17.48
N SER A 276 16.43 -20.73 16.33
CA SER A 276 15.47 -19.90 15.58
C SER A 276 15.06 -18.57 16.21
N HIS A 277 15.86 -18.04 17.14
CA HIS A 277 15.62 -16.74 17.77
C HIS A 277 16.77 -15.78 17.51
N VAL A 278 16.44 -14.49 17.34
CA VAL A 278 17.42 -13.43 17.39
C VAL A 278 17.84 -13.23 18.84
N CYS A 279 19.12 -13.39 19.18
CA CYS A 279 19.55 -13.08 20.55
C CYS A 279 19.43 -11.57 20.83
N THR A 280 19.21 -11.20 22.09
CA THR A 280 18.96 -9.80 22.49
C THR A 280 20.04 -8.83 22.03
N LYS A 281 21.31 -9.26 22.02
CA LYS A 281 22.44 -8.45 21.52
C LYS A 281 22.29 -8.18 20.02
N THR A 282 22.08 -9.22 19.22
CA THR A 282 21.89 -9.10 17.77
C THR A 282 20.66 -8.27 17.43
N ALA A 283 19.56 -8.40 18.20
CA ALA A 283 18.37 -7.59 18.00
C ALA A 283 18.68 -6.09 18.19
N LYS A 284 19.39 -5.71 19.25
CA LYS A 284 19.80 -4.30 19.48
C LYS A 284 20.69 -3.76 18.36
N GLU A 285 21.68 -4.55 17.93
CA GLU A 285 22.58 -4.19 16.82
C GLU A 285 21.81 -4.02 15.50
N MET A 286 20.82 -4.88 15.26
CA MET A 286 19.96 -4.82 14.08
C MET A 286 19.14 -3.53 14.04
N LEU A 287 18.52 -3.15 15.16
CA LEU A 287 17.72 -1.91 15.22
C LEU A 287 18.58 -0.67 15.04
N ALA A 288 19.75 -0.63 15.68
CA ALA A 288 20.72 0.44 15.46
C ALA A 288 21.18 0.51 13.99
N TYR A 289 21.35 -0.65 13.32
CA TYR A 289 21.69 -0.67 11.90
C TYR A 289 20.58 -0.05 11.04
N ILE A 290 19.33 -0.41 11.28
CA ILE A 290 18.16 0.08 10.54
C ILE A 290 18.05 1.59 10.66
N GLU A 291 18.10 2.16 11.87
CA GLU A 291 17.97 3.61 12.06
C GLU A 291 19.10 4.43 11.41
N ASN A 292 20.29 3.84 11.26
CA ASN A 292 21.45 4.50 10.68
C ASN A 292 21.58 4.35 9.15
N HIS A 293 20.93 3.33 8.56
CA HIS A 293 21.15 2.95 7.15
C HIS A 293 19.88 2.86 6.31
N SER A 294 18.72 3.00 6.94
CA SER A 294 17.44 3.10 6.26
C SER A 294 16.74 4.32 6.82
N LYS A 295 16.09 5.14 5.99
CA LYS A 295 15.37 6.35 6.40
C LYS A 295 14.13 6.05 7.27
N MET A 296 14.21 5.02 8.10
CA MET A 296 13.18 4.47 8.96
C MET A 296 13.58 4.75 10.41
N LYS A 297 12.61 5.09 11.26
CA LYS A 297 12.85 5.28 12.70
C LYS A 297 12.02 4.29 13.50
N VAL A 298 12.56 3.77 14.61
CA VAL A 298 11.78 2.91 15.50
C VAL A 298 10.87 3.80 16.36
N LEU A 299 9.55 3.73 16.10
CA LEU A 299 8.55 4.46 16.90
C LEU A 299 8.23 3.76 18.21
N LYS A 300 8.04 2.44 18.13
CA LYS A 300 7.59 1.63 19.25
C LYS A 300 8.19 0.24 19.15
N GLN A 301 8.64 -0.26 20.29
CA GLN A 301 9.04 -1.66 20.45
C GLN A 301 8.19 -2.27 21.56
N ASN A 302 7.56 -3.40 21.26
CA ASN A 302 6.85 -4.21 22.24
C ASN A 302 7.48 -5.61 22.28
N ILE A 303 7.70 -6.15 23.48
CA ILE A 303 8.25 -7.49 23.67
C ILE A 303 7.28 -8.24 24.58
N ILE A 304 6.58 -9.21 24.00
CA ILE A 304 5.62 -10.04 24.73
C ILE A 304 6.28 -11.39 25.00
N ARG A 305 6.18 -11.88 26.24
CA ARG A 305 6.62 -13.23 26.58
C ARG A 305 5.75 -14.25 25.89
N GLU A 306 6.37 -15.18 25.18
CA GLU A 306 5.70 -16.38 24.69
C GLU A 306 6.02 -17.54 25.62
N PHE A 307 4.98 -18.15 26.21
CA PHE A 307 5.14 -19.40 26.95
C PHE A 307 5.19 -20.56 25.95
N VAL A 308 6.37 -20.82 25.41
CA VAL A 308 6.60 -21.97 24.53
C VAL A 308 7.53 -22.96 25.22
N ALA A 309 7.16 -24.24 25.17
CA ALA A 309 8.01 -25.36 25.60
C ALA A 309 9.14 -25.62 24.57
N SER A 310 10.01 -24.64 24.33
CA SER A 310 11.17 -24.81 23.44
C SER A 310 12.42 -25.21 24.22
N LYS A 311 13.19 -26.18 23.72
CA LYS A 311 14.45 -26.62 24.35
C LYS A 311 15.53 -25.53 24.22
N PRO A 312 16.18 -25.06 25.31
CA PRO A 312 17.20 -24.02 25.24
C PRO A 312 18.41 -24.42 24.38
N LYS A 313 19.00 -23.46 23.65
CA LYS A 313 20.13 -23.65 22.72
C LYS A 313 21.40 -24.15 23.42
N TYR A 314 21.51 -23.90 24.73
CA TYR A 314 22.59 -24.36 25.58
C TYR A 314 21.99 -25.09 26.77
N LYS A 315 22.56 -26.25 27.16
CA LYS A 315 22.33 -26.81 28.50
C LYS A 315 22.62 -25.67 29.47
N ALA A 316 21.62 -25.21 30.21
CA ALA A 316 21.86 -24.30 31.32
C ALA A 316 22.93 -24.97 32.19
N LYS A 317 24.13 -24.38 32.28
CA LYS A 317 25.06 -24.80 33.33
C LYS A 317 24.32 -24.47 34.62
N GLU A 318 23.81 -25.49 35.28
CA GLU A 318 23.31 -25.41 36.63
C GLU A 318 24.39 -24.71 37.46
N LYS A 319 24.18 -23.43 37.76
CA LYS A 319 24.88 -22.79 38.86
C LYS A 319 24.23 -23.33 40.14
N ILE A 320 24.55 -24.57 40.51
CA ILE A 320 24.36 -25.02 41.88
C ILE A 320 25.34 -24.18 42.70
N LYS A 321 24.84 -23.10 43.29
CA LYS A 321 25.47 -22.53 44.48
C LYS A 321 25.32 -23.60 45.56
N GLN A 322 26.36 -24.38 45.82
CA GLN A 322 26.46 -25.10 47.08
C GLN A 322 26.46 -24.05 48.19
N TRP A 323 25.33 -23.89 48.87
CA TRP A 323 25.29 -23.29 50.19
C TRP A 323 25.62 -24.39 51.19
N GLY A 324 26.70 -24.19 51.94
CA GLY A 324 27.05 -25.01 53.11
C GLY A 324 28.06 -26.12 52.85
N LYS A 325 29.33 -25.82 53.12
CA LYS A 325 30.20 -26.70 53.91
C LYS A 325 30.84 -25.86 55.00
#